data_AF-A0A1X7KBX2-F1
#
_entry.id   AF-A0A1X7KBX2-F1
#
_cell.length_a   1.000
_cell.length_b   1.000
_cell.length_c   1.000
_cell.angle_alpha   90.00
_cell.angle_beta   90.00
_cell.angle_gamma   90.00
#
_symmetry.space_group_name_H-M   'P 1'
#
loop_
_entity.id
_entity.type
_entity.pdbx_description
1 polymer ?
#
loop_
_entity_poly.entity_id
_entity_poly.type
_entity_poly.pdbx_seq_one_letter_code
_entity_poly.pdbx_strand_id
1 'polypeptide(L)'
;MNDFDGNNKYGFKANENEEWFEVHASAVTNTNPGSMVHVTINTDKICPNMSNRDFRDMVLKCRDRAIGYVETRLKDLARWSAADQERVRTWFGYCDESARSRLTSGLTSIVRVLRGLTGDNFVRWEPDTARYLGCVPNPVKSGVVAEVCAPDTKTHTIAIHVDFCSMRDFSWDKDSMISTLIHEASHFQDTMGTKDWKYFMDKCLSWGPTNPDRAIDNADSIAGYVIYNA
;
A
#
# COMPACT_ATOMS: atom_id res chain seq x y z
N MET A 1 2.59 -19.11 46.61
CA MET A 1 1.25 -19.66 46.87
C MET A 1 0.29 -18.48 46.73
N ASN A 2 -0.44 -18.30 45.64
CA ASN A 2 -1.22 -19.31 44.94
C ASN A 2 -1.14 -19.23 43.41
N ASP A 3 -1.39 -20.39 42.84
CA ASP A 3 -1.39 -20.81 41.45
C ASP A 3 -2.05 -19.85 40.47
N PHE A 4 -1.26 -19.40 39.49
CA PHE A 4 -1.80 -19.18 38.14
C PHE A 4 -1.99 -20.55 37.50
N ASP A 5 -2.99 -21.26 38.00
CA ASP A 5 -3.36 -22.56 37.48
C ASP A 5 -3.80 -22.39 36.03
N GLY A 6 -3.15 -23.14 35.15
CA GLY A 6 -3.23 -23.07 33.68
C GLY A 6 -4.56 -23.54 33.10
N ASN A 7 -5.69 -23.11 33.67
CA ASN A 7 -7.01 -23.37 33.14
C ASN A 7 -7.49 -22.16 32.36
N ASN A 8 -7.40 -22.29 31.04
CA ASN A 8 -8.15 -21.54 30.05
C ASN A 8 -9.65 -21.70 30.33
N LYS A 9 -10.20 -20.91 31.27
CA LYS A 9 -11.59 -20.98 31.74
C LYS A 9 -12.62 -20.78 30.61
N TYR A 10 -12.17 -20.27 29.47
CA TYR A 10 -13.00 -19.97 28.31
C TYR A 10 -12.64 -20.80 27.08
N GLY A 11 -11.70 -21.75 27.18
CA GLY A 11 -11.35 -22.67 26.10
C GLY A 11 -10.87 -22.01 24.81
N PHE A 12 -10.34 -20.79 24.85
CA PHE A 12 -9.84 -20.11 23.65
C PHE A 12 -8.62 -20.84 23.11
N LYS A 13 -8.81 -21.60 22.03
CA LYS A 13 -7.73 -22.18 21.27
C LYS A 13 -7.17 -21.10 20.34
N ALA A 14 -6.07 -20.46 20.74
CA ALA A 14 -5.34 -19.50 19.90
C ALA A 14 -4.64 -20.16 18.68
N ASN A 15 -4.89 -21.45 18.45
CA ASN A 15 -4.09 -22.33 17.61
C ASN A 15 -4.88 -22.85 16.39
N GLU A 16 -6.16 -22.52 16.28
CA GLU A 16 -7.04 -22.97 15.20
C GLU A 16 -7.58 -21.76 14.42
N ASN A 17 -7.69 -21.92 13.10
CA ASN A 17 -8.01 -20.94 12.05
C ASN A 17 -9.40 -20.28 12.16
N GLU A 18 -9.82 -19.84 13.34
CA GLU A 18 -11.14 -19.27 13.59
C GLU A 18 -11.10 -17.75 13.82
N GLU A 19 -12.25 -17.15 13.53
CA GLU A 19 -12.63 -15.74 13.35
C GLU A 19 -12.24 -14.74 14.48
N TRP A 20 -11.48 -15.17 15.49
CA TRP A 20 -11.24 -14.41 16.72
C TRP A 20 -9.74 -14.14 16.91
N PHE A 21 -9.39 -12.87 17.12
CA PHE A 21 -8.03 -12.45 17.45
C PHE A 21 -8.02 -11.63 18.75
N GLU A 22 -6.94 -11.78 19.51
CA GLU A 22 -6.75 -11.10 20.78
C GLU A 22 -6.54 -9.59 20.55
N VAL A 23 -7.44 -8.76 21.10
CA VAL A 23 -7.45 -7.31 20.84
C VAL A 23 -6.49 -6.55 21.75
N HIS A 24 -6.23 -7.04 22.97
CA HIS A 24 -5.24 -6.47 23.88
C HIS A 24 -4.90 -7.42 25.05
N ALA A 25 -3.75 -8.11 24.98
CA ALA A 25 -3.35 -9.11 25.98
C ALA A 25 -3.08 -8.55 27.39
N SER A 26 -2.90 -7.23 27.51
CA SER A 26 -2.61 -6.56 28.78
C SER A 26 -3.78 -5.70 29.30
N ALA A 27 -4.98 -5.85 28.73
CA ALA A 27 -6.16 -5.12 29.21
C ALA A 27 -6.61 -5.70 30.55
N VAL A 28 -6.29 -5.00 31.64
CA VAL A 28 -6.78 -5.31 32.99
C VAL A 28 -7.60 -4.14 33.51
N THR A 29 -8.77 -4.44 34.09
CA THR A 29 -9.61 -3.47 34.81
C THR A 29 -9.78 -3.98 36.25
N ASN A 30 -9.96 -3.07 37.22
CA ASN A 30 -10.36 -3.45 38.58
C ASN A 30 -11.89 -3.30 38.73
N THR A 31 -12.45 -3.75 39.87
CA THR A 31 -13.90 -3.70 40.16
C THR A 31 -14.39 -2.32 40.63
N ASN A 32 -13.58 -1.27 40.53
CA ASN A 32 -14.01 0.08 40.90
C ASN A 32 -14.96 0.60 39.82
N PRO A 33 -16.20 1.01 40.16
CA PRO A 33 -17.11 1.64 39.22
C PRO A 33 -16.42 2.82 38.50
N GLY A 34 -16.37 2.79 37.17
CA GLY A 34 -15.72 3.81 36.34
C GLY A 34 -14.26 3.55 35.95
N SER A 35 -13.64 2.45 36.39
CA SER A 35 -12.26 2.07 36.01
C SER A 35 -12.17 1.17 34.77
N MET A 36 -13.20 1.15 33.92
CA MET A 36 -13.24 0.35 32.70
C MET A 36 -12.59 1.10 31.53
N VAL A 37 -11.75 0.41 30.77
CA VAL A 37 -11.30 0.88 29.44
C VAL A 37 -12.27 0.33 28.41
N HIS A 38 -13.00 1.22 27.74
CA HIS A 38 -13.85 0.84 26.62
C HIS A 38 -13.00 0.71 25.35
N VAL A 39 -12.87 -0.51 24.84
CA VAL A 39 -12.21 -0.78 23.56
C VAL A 39 -13.29 -0.93 22.50
N THR A 40 -13.34 0.01 21.55
CA THR A 40 -14.23 -0.07 20.39
C THR A 40 -13.52 -0.84 19.29
N ILE A 41 -14.10 -1.96 18.87
CA ILE A 41 -13.58 -2.77 17.77
C ILE A 41 -14.47 -2.53 16.56
N ASN A 42 -13.88 -2.01 15.48
CA ASN A 42 -14.56 -1.90 14.20
C ASN A 42 -14.38 -3.21 13.42
N THR A 43 -15.43 -4.03 13.38
CA THR A 43 -15.45 -5.32 12.66
C THR A 43 -16.00 -5.22 11.25
N ASP A 44 -16.37 -4.02 10.80
CA ASP A 44 -16.92 -3.83 9.48
C ASP A 44 -15.88 -4.22 8.42
N LYS A 45 -16.39 -4.64 7.27
CA LYS A 45 -15.56 -5.13 6.17
C LYS A 45 -14.79 -3.98 5.50
N ILE A 46 -13.54 -4.21 5.11
CA ILE A 46 -12.79 -3.31 4.22
C ILE A 46 -13.44 -3.32 2.84
N CYS A 47 -13.67 -4.51 2.31
CA CYS A 47 -14.37 -4.74 1.05
C CYS A 47 -15.74 -5.38 1.30
N PRO A 48 -16.87 -4.73 0.92
CA PRO A 48 -18.21 -5.24 1.23
C PRO A 48 -18.50 -6.65 0.70
N ASN A 49 -17.84 -7.03 -0.40
CA ASN A 49 -18.02 -8.30 -1.12
C ASN A 49 -17.18 -9.47 -0.58
N MET A 50 -16.32 -9.29 0.44
CA MET A 50 -15.49 -10.35 1.00
C MET A 50 -15.28 -10.19 2.51
N SER A 51 -14.74 -11.21 3.20
CA SER A 51 -14.36 -11.06 4.60
C SER A 51 -13.06 -10.26 4.74
N ASN A 52 -12.78 -9.70 5.93
CA ASN A 52 -11.50 -9.03 6.18
C ASN A 52 -10.31 -9.98 6.07
N ARG A 53 -10.51 -11.27 6.37
CA ARG A 53 -9.49 -12.31 6.15
C ARG A 53 -9.20 -12.49 4.67
N ASP A 54 -10.24 -12.70 3.86
CA ASP A 54 -10.08 -12.89 2.41
C ASP A 54 -9.45 -11.65 1.75
N PHE A 55 -9.84 -10.45 2.21
CA PHE A 55 -9.22 -9.20 1.78
C PHE A 55 -7.72 -9.18 2.08
N ARG A 56 -7.32 -9.53 3.31
CA ARG A 56 -5.91 -9.59 3.72
C ARG A 56 -5.13 -10.60 2.89
N ASP A 57 -5.66 -11.81 2.72
CA ASP A 57 -5.01 -12.84 1.91
C ASP A 57 -4.84 -12.39 0.45
N MET A 58 -5.86 -11.75 -0.12
CA MET A 58 -5.83 -11.21 -1.48
C MET A 58 -4.82 -10.06 -1.62
N VAL A 59 -4.88 -9.05 -0.75
CA VAL A 59 -4.03 -7.85 -0.88
C VAL A 59 -2.56 -8.18 -0.65
N LEU A 60 -2.25 -9.11 0.26
CA LEU A 60 -0.88 -9.55 0.50
C LEU A 60 -0.33 -10.38 -0.68
N LYS A 61 -1.17 -11.16 -1.35
CA LYS A 61 -0.79 -11.82 -2.61
C LYS A 61 -0.51 -10.79 -3.72
N CYS A 62 -1.30 -9.73 -3.83
CA CYS A 62 -1.04 -8.62 -4.76
C CYS A 62 0.26 -7.87 -4.40
N ARG A 63 0.49 -7.58 -3.12
CA ARG A 63 1.74 -6.99 -2.59
C ARG A 63 2.97 -7.81 -2.98
N ASP A 64 2.93 -9.12 -2.81
CA ASP A 64 4.06 -10.01 -3.15
C ASP A 64 4.37 -10.01 -4.64
N ARG A 65 3.33 -9.96 -5.47
CA ARG A 65 3.50 -9.80 -6.93
C ARG A 65 4.06 -8.43 -7.29
N ALA A 66 3.58 -7.36 -6.64
CA ALA A 66 4.10 -6.01 -6.81
C ALA A 66 5.61 -5.95 -6.52
N ILE A 67 6.05 -6.56 -5.41
CA ILE A 67 7.48 -6.70 -5.06
C ILE A 67 8.26 -7.36 -6.21
N GLY A 68 7.77 -8.49 -6.75
CA GLY A 68 8.42 -9.18 -7.86
C GLY A 68 8.59 -8.32 -9.12
N TYR A 69 7.59 -7.51 -9.48
CA TYR A 69 7.69 -6.59 -10.61
C TYR A 69 8.68 -5.46 -10.35
N VAL A 70 8.66 -4.85 -9.16
CA VAL A 70 9.62 -3.80 -8.80
C VAL A 70 11.06 -4.34 -8.80
N GLU A 71 11.29 -5.52 -8.24
CA GLU A 71 12.60 -6.19 -8.27
C GLU A 71 13.09 -6.50 -9.69
N THR A 72 12.17 -6.85 -10.60
CA THR A 72 12.49 -7.03 -12.01
C THR A 72 13.00 -5.72 -12.62
N ARG A 73 12.34 -4.59 -12.32
CA ARG A 73 12.84 -3.29 -12.78
C ARG A 73 14.16 -2.89 -12.14
N LEU A 74 14.41 -3.23 -10.87
CA LEU A 74 15.71 -3.01 -10.23
C LEU A 74 16.83 -3.77 -10.95
N LYS A 75 16.58 -5.02 -11.38
CA LYS A 75 17.53 -5.79 -12.21
C LYS A 75 17.78 -5.14 -13.56
N ASP A 76 16.73 -4.61 -14.19
CA ASP A 76 16.83 -3.89 -15.47
C ASP A 76 17.61 -2.57 -15.33
N LEU A 77 17.40 -1.84 -14.23
CA LEU A 77 18.20 -0.65 -13.89
C LEU A 77 19.66 -1.00 -13.60
N ALA A 78 19.94 -2.14 -12.98
CA ALA A 78 21.31 -2.61 -12.76
C ALA A 78 22.00 -3.02 -14.08
N ARG A 79 21.27 -3.69 -14.98
CA ARG A 79 21.76 -4.09 -16.31
C ARG A 79 21.98 -2.90 -17.25
N TRP A 80 21.02 -1.97 -17.29
CA TRP A 80 21.07 -0.72 -18.04
C TRP A 80 21.33 -0.88 -19.54
N SER A 81 20.73 -1.89 -20.16
CA SER A 81 20.82 -2.12 -21.61
C SER A 81 20.12 -1.02 -22.41
N ALA A 82 20.32 -0.98 -23.73
CA ALA A 82 19.62 -0.04 -24.61
C ALA A 82 18.08 -0.14 -24.49
N ALA A 83 17.54 -1.34 -24.29
CA ALA A 83 16.11 -1.54 -24.06
C ALA A 83 15.64 -1.00 -22.70
N ASP A 84 16.46 -1.15 -21.66
CA ASP A 84 16.16 -0.63 -20.32
C ASP A 84 16.14 0.90 -20.33
N GLN A 85 17.11 1.51 -21.00
CA GLN A 85 17.19 2.96 -21.21
C GLN A 85 16.01 3.48 -22.02
N GLU A 86 15.61 2.79 -23.08
CA GLU A 86 14.46 3.20 -23.90
C GLU A 86 13.16 3.15 -23.11
N ARG A 87 12.99 2.14 -22.24
CA ARG A 87 11.85 2.09 -21.34
C ARG A 87 11.82 3.30 -20.39
N VAL A 88 12.96 3.65 -19.79
CA VAL A 88 13.06 4.84 -18.92
C VAL A 88 12.73 6.11 -19.71
N ARG A 89 13.28 6.27 -20.92
CA ARG A 89 12.98 7.40 -21.81
C ARG A 89 11.50 7.47 -22.19
N THR A 90 10.87 6.33 -22.45
CA THR A 90 9.44 6.26 -22.80
C THR A 90 8.58 6.81 -21.66
N TRP A 91 8.80 6.34 -20.43
CA TRP A 91 7.98 6.73 -19.28
C TRP A 91 8.30 8.10 -18.71
N PHE A 92 9.56 8.54 -18.77
CA PHE A 92 10.03 9.73 -18.08
C PHE A 92 10.57 10.82 -19.00
N GLY A 93 10.71 10.57 -20.30
CA GLY A 93 11.18 11.56 -21.28
C GLY A 93 12.70 11.72 -21.39
N TYR A 94 13.46 11.16 -20.46
CA TYR A 94 14.93 11.19 -20.43
C TYR A 94 15.47 9.93 -19.76
N CYS A 95 16.76 9.62 -19.93
CA CYS A 95 17.37 8.39 -19.40
C CYS A 95 18.87 8.55 -19.09
N ASP A 96 19.22 9.54 -18.28
CA ASP A 96 20.59 9.73 -17.81
C ASP A 96 20.84 9.01 -16.46
N GLU A 97 22.06 9.16 -15.93
CA GLU A 97 22.43 8.57 -14.65
C GLU A 97 21.62 9.15 -13.47
N SER A 98 21.09 10.37 -13.59
CA SER A 98 20.23 10.96 -12.57
C SER A 98 18.87 10.26 -12.51
N ALA A 99 18.27 9.96 -13.67
CA ALA A 99 17.05 9.15 -13.76
C ALA A 99 17.30 7.75 -13.20
N ARG A 100 18.41 7.12 -13.60
CA ARG A 100 18.79 5.79 -13.13
C ARG A 100 18.94 5.73 -11.61
N SER A 101 19.67 6.68 -11.05
CA SER A 101 19.93 6.76 -9.60
C SER A 101 18.64 7.02 -8.82
N ARG A 102 17.80 7.97 -9.28
CA ARG A 102 16.50 8.26 -8.65
C ARG A 102 15.59 7.03 -8.67
N LEU A 103 15.46 6.35 -9.81
CA LEU A 103 14.64 5.14 -9.92
C LEU A 103 15.22 4.01 -9.08
N THR A 104 16.54 3.79 -9.08
CA THR A 104 17.17 2.71 -8.30
C THR A 104 16.94 2.90 -6.81
N SER A 105 17.19 4.12 -6.30
CA SER A 105 16.96 4.46 -4.89
C SER A 105 15.48 4.36 -4.53
N GLY A 106 14.62 4.99 -5.33
CA GLY A 106 13.17 5.03 -5.10
C GLY A 106 12.52 3.64 -5.11
N LEU A 107 12.79 2.83 -6.13
CA LEU A 107 12.26 1.47 -6.22
C LEU A 107 12.79 0.56 -5.12
N THR A 108 14.03 0.74 -4.68
CA THR A 108 14.57 0.01 -3.52
C THR A 108 13.78 0.33 -2.25
N SER A 109 13.48 1.62 -2.02
CA SER A 109 12.66 2.04 -0.88
C SER A 109 11.21 1.56 -0.98
N ILE A 110 10.63 1.56 -2.18
CA ILE A 110 9.29 0.99 -2.42
C ILE A 110 9.27 -0.50 -2.08
N VAL A 111 10.25 -1.30 -2.51
CA VAL A 111 10.35 -2.72 -2.13
C VAL A 111 10.46 -2.89 -0.62
N ARG A 112 11.27 -2.06 0.05
CA ARG A 112 11.40 -2.08 1.51
C ARG A 112 10.04 -1.88 2.19
N VAL A 113 9.29 -0.85 1.77
CA VAL A 113 7.97 -0.58 2.34
C VAL A 113 6.99 -1.70 2.02
N LEU A 114 6.87 -2.11 0.75
CA LEU A 114 5.98 -3.18 0.34
C LEU A 114 6.24 -4.48 1.12
N ARG A 115 7.51 -4.86 1.36
CA ARG A 115 7.85 -6.04 2.17
C ARG A 115 7.44 -5.91 3.65
N GLY A 116 7.40 -4.69 4.16
CA GLY A 116 7.01 -4.39 5.54
C GLY A 116 5.50 -4.34 5.76
N LEU A 117 4.70 -4.13 4.72
CA LEU A 117 3.24 -4.10 4.82
C LEU A 117 2.70 -5.48 5.22
N THR A 118 1.93 -5.55 6.29
CA THR A 118 1.10 -6.69 6.71
C THR A 118 -0.38 -6.36 6.50
N GLY A 119 -1.27 -7.29 6.88
CA GLY A 119 -2.71 -7.06 6.80
C GLY A 119 -3.23 -5.90 7.66
N ASP A 120 -2.43 -5.43 8.62
CA ASP A 120 -2.80 -4.34 9.54
C ASP A 120 -2.52 -2.95 8.96
N ASN A 121 -1.70 -2.87 7.92
CA ASN A 121 -1.41 -1.61 7.22
C ASN A 121 -2.56 -1.19 6.29
N PHE A 122 -3.54 -2.07 6.03
CA PHE A 122 -4.66 -1.80 5.15
C PHE A 122 -5.92 -1.55 5.97
N VAL A 123 -6.46 -0.34 5.86
CA VAL A 123 -7.65 0.07 6.60
C VAL A 123 -8.78 0.42 5.65
N ARG A 124 -10.04 0.29 6.10
CA ARG A 124 -11.16 0.83 5.34
C ARG A 124 -11.06 2.36 5.31
N TRP A 125 -11.26 2.94 4.14
CA TRP A 125 -11.47 4.38 4.04
C TRP A 125 -12.83 4.78 4.62
N GLU A 126 -12.81 5.76 5.52
CA GLU A 126 -13.98 6.43 6.08
C GLU A 126 -13.71 7.94 6.11
N PRO A 127 -14.75 8.79 6.19
CA PRO A 127 -14.56 10.24 6.26
C PRO A 127 -13.61 10.70 7.38
N ASP A 128 -13.56 9.99 8.50
CA ASP A 128 -12.66 10.27 9.63
C ASP A 128 -11.31 9.52 9.55
N THR A 129 -11.08 8.63 8.57
CA THR A 129 -9.79 7.93 8.39
C THR A 129 -8.65 8.92 8.13
N ALA A 130 -8.90 10.01 7.39
CA ALA A 130 -7.91 11.08 7.21
C ALA A 130 -7.46 11.71 8.54
N ARG A 131 -8.37 11.80 9.51
CA ARG A 131 -8.09 12.29 10.88
C ARG A 131 -7.20 11.32 11.65
N TYR A 132 -7.44 10.02 11.50
CA TYR A 132 -6.63 8.96 12.10
C TYR A 132 -5.21 8.91 11.52
N LEU A 133 -5.09 9.13 10.20
CA LEU A 133 -3.80 9.23 9.51
C LEU A 133 -3.05 10.54 9.81
N GLY A 134 -3.71 11.51 10.45
CA GLY A 134 -3.12 12.80 10.83
C GLY A 134 -3.00 13.79 9.68
N CYS A 135 -3.77 13.60 8.60
CA CYS A 135 -3.55 14.30 7.33
C CYS A 135 -4.83 14.99 6.84
N VAL A 136 -4.65 16.10 6.12
CA VAL A 136 -5.77 16.89 5.59
C VAL A 136 -6.32 16.14 4.37
N PRO A 137 -7.63 15.81 4.33
CA PRO A 137 -8.22 15.12 3.18
C PRO A 137 -7.99 15.91 1.89
N ASN A 138 -7.57 15.23 0.83
CA ASN A 138 -7.50 15.83 -0.50
C ASN A 138 -8.94 16.10 -0.99
N PRO A 139 -9.29 17.33 -1.45
CA PRO A 139 -10.66 17.65 -1.86
C PRO A 139 -11.14 16.93 -3.15
N VAL A 140 -10.29 16.16 -3.83
CA VAL A 140 -10.63 15.43 -5.05
C VAL A 140 -11.28 14.08 -4.71
N LYS A 141 -12.59 13.95 -5.00
CA LYS A 141 -13.42 12.82 -4.52
C LYS A 141 -13.80 11.76 -5.56
N SER A 142 -13.48 11.94 -6.84
CA SER A 142 -13.97 11.02 -7.89
C SER A 142 -12.84 10.10 -8.37
N GLY A 143 -13.03 8.79 -8.20
CA GLY A 143 -12.17 7.75 -8.79
C GLY A 143 -10.95 7.37 -7.94
N VAL A 144 -10.90 7.80 -6.68
CA VAL A 144 -9.87 7.38 -5.72
C VAL A 144 -10.18 5.95 -5.27
N VAL A 145 -9.22 5.04 -5.46
CA VAL A 145 -9.35 3.62 -5.10
C VAL A 145 -8.57 3.30 -3.82
N ALA A 146 -7.49 4.02 -3.55
CA ALA A 146 -6.76 3.98 -2.30
C ALA A 146 -6.17 5.35 -2.04
N GLU A 147 -5.77 5.61 -0.79
CA GLU A 147 -4.99 6.79 -0.44
C GLU A 147 -4.05 6.50 0.72
N VAL A 148 -2.93 7.21 0.76
CA VAL A 148 -2.00 7.22 1.88
C VAL A 148 -1.77 8.63 2.39
N CYS A 149 -1.24 8.73 3.60
CA CYS A 149 -0.61 9.95 4.03
C CYS A 149 0.91 9.89 3.85
N ALA A 150 1.46 10.75 3.00
CA ALA A 150 2.89 10.75 2.70
C ALA A 150 3.82 10.86 3.95
N PRO A 151 3.53 11.72 4.96
CA PRO A 151 4.24 11.73 6.25
C PRO A 151 4.15 10.45 7.11
N ASP A 152 3.19 9.55 6.88
CA ASP A 152 3.05 8.30 7.64
C ASP A 152 4.11 7.28 7.23
N THR A 153 5.34 7.53 7.67
CA THR A 153 6.51 6.68 7.45
C THR A 153 6.76 5.69 8.58
N LYS A 154 5.94 5.76 9.64
CA LYS A 154 6.04 4.86 10.79
C LYS A 154 5.16 3.64 10.61
N THR A 155 3.93 3.84 10.13
CA THR A 155 2.96 2.76 9.97
C THR A 155 2.67 2.44 8.52
N HIS A 156 2.98 3.31 7.57
CA HIS A 156 2.75 3.06 6.14
C HIS A 156 1.32 2.60 5.85
N THR A 157 0.35 3.28 6.46
CA THR A 157 -1.07 2.90 6.37
C THR A 157 -1.65 3.28 5.02
N ILE A 158 -2.37 2.35 4.40
CA ILE A 158 -3.07 2.50 3.14
C ILE A 158 -4.57 2.39 3.39
N ALA A 159 -5.29 3.48 3.14
CA ALA A 159 -6.75 3.50 3.22
C ALA A 159 -7.35 3.01 1.89
N ILE A 160 -8.24 2.04 1.99
CA ILE A 160 -8.83 1.34 0.84
C ILE A 160 -10.25 1.84 0.63
N HIS A 161 -10.53 2.37 -0.57
CA HIS A 161 -11.87 2.75 -0.97
C HIS A 161 -12.63 1.56 -1.55
N VAL A 162 -13.96 1.66 -1.54
CA VAL A 162 -14.84 0.59 -2.04
C VAL A 162 -14.57 0.22 -3.51
N ASP A 163 -14.14 1.19 -4.33
CA ASP A 163 -13.89 0.95 -5.76
C ASP A 163 -12.69 0.00 -5.98
N PHE A 164 -11.70 0.00 -5.07
CA PHE A 164 -10.58 -0.94 -5.09
C PHE A 164 -11.05 -2.40 -5.06
N CYS A 165 -12.12 -2.67 -4.31
CA CYS A 165 -12.67 -4.01 -4.11
C CYS A 165 -13.28 -4.63 -5.38
N SER A 166 -13.43 -3.85 -6.44
CA SER A 166 -13.91 -4.26 -7.75
C SER A 166 -12.84 -4.22 -8.85
N MET A 167 -11.62 -3.79 -8.50
CA MET A 167 -10.50 -3.76 -9.43
C MET A 167 -10.05 -5.17 -9.79
N ARG A 168 -9.42 -5.29 -10.95
CA ARG A 168 -8.67 -6.51 -11.31
C ARG A 168 -7.38 -6.57 -10.52
N ASP A 169 -6.96 -7.78 -10.16
CA ASP A 169 -5.67 -8.01 -9.50
C ASP A 169 -4.50 -7.43 -10.30
N PHE A 170 -4.51 -7.62 -11.63
CA PHE A 170 -3.42 -7.26 -12.52
C PHE A 170 -3.91 -6.79 -13.90
N SER A 171 -3.21 -5.83 -14.47
CA SER A 171 -3.23 -5.47 -15.88
C SER A 171 -1.90 -4.78 -16.22
N TRP A 172 -1.38 -5.07 -17.40
CA TRP A 172 -0.10 -4.51 -17.87
C TRP A 172 -0.29 -3.17 -18.59
N ASP A 173 -1.52 -2.77 -18.90
CA ASP A 173 -1.85 -1.57 -19.68
C ASP A 173 -2.87 -0.65 -19.00
N LYS A 174 -3.48 -1.07 -17.89
CA LYS A 174 -4.49 -0.33 -17.13
C LYS A 174 -4.24 -0.49 -15.63
N ASP A 175 -4.88 0.37 -14.85
CA ASP A 175 -4.79 0.30 -13.40
C ASP A 175 -5.37 -1.02 -12.87
N SER A 176 -4.77 -1.51 -11.79
CA SER A 176 -5.05 -2.77 -11.13
C SER A 176 -4.68 -2.67 -9.64
N MET A 177 -5.10 -3.63 -8.83
CA MET A 177 -4.72 -3.66 -7.42
C MET A 177 -3.19 -3.63 -7.25
N ILE A 178 -2.45 -4.36 -8.09
CA ILE A 178 -0.98 -4.36 -8.06
C ILE A 178 -0.39 -2.99 -8.42
N SER A 179 -0.92 -2.30 -9.43
CA SER A 179 -0.44 -0.96 -9.79
C SER A 179 -0.72 0.04 -8.67
N THR A 180 -1.91 -0.03 -8.07
CA THR A 180 -2.30 0.81 -6.94
C THR A 180 -1.38 0.60 -5.75
N LEU A 181 -1.00 -0.63 -5.40
CA LEU A 181 -0.06 -0.85 -4.29
C LEU A 181 1.31 -0.20 -4.55
N ILE A 182 1.81 -0.23 -5.78
CA ILE A 182 3.08 0.43 -6.15
C ILE A 182 2.92 1.95 -6.11
N HIS A 183 1.79 2.46 -6.61
CA HIS A 183 1.42 3.87 -6.59
C HIS A 183 1.41 4.40 -5.15
N GLU A 184 0.62 3.80 -4.27
CA GLU A 184 0.50 4.21 -2.87
C GLU A 184 1.84 4.11 -2.13
N ALA A 185 2.58 3.01 -2.34
CA ALA A 185 3.89 2.85 -1.73
C ALA A 185 4.90 3.91 -2.18
N SER A 186 4.74 4.50 -3.38
CA SER A 186 5.63 5.55 -3.88
C SER A 186 5.39 6.92 -3.25
N HIS A 187 4.21 7.15 -2.67
CA HIS A 187 3.85 8.43 -2.05
C HIS A 187 4.51 8.68 -0.70
N PHE A 188 4.88 7.62 0.04
CA PHE A 188 5.49 7.79 1.35
C PHE A 188 6.79 8.60 1.27
N GLN A 189 7.00 9.52 2.21
CA GLN A 189 8.16 10.43 2.19
C GLN A 189 9.50 9.71 2.34
N ASP A 190 9.51 8.54 2.97
CA ASP A 190 10.69 7.68 3.10
C ASP A 190 10.85 6.70 1.91
N THR A 191 10.13 6.96 0.81
CA THR A 191 10.28 6.26 -0.48
C THR A 191 10.68 7.24 -1.59
N MET A 192 9.75 7.64 -2.45
CA MET A 192 9.94 8.61 -3.53
C MET A 192 9.20 9.92 -3.26
N GLY A 193 8.21 9.93 -2.35
CA GLY A 193 7.43 11.11 -2.04
C GLY A 193 6.64 11.67 -3.23
N THR A 194 6.28 10.80 -4.19
CA THR A 194 5.62 11.16 -5.44
C THR A 194 4.31 11.92 -5.22
N LYS A 195 3.79 12.50 -6.30
CA LYS A 195 2.51 13.22 -6.35
C LYS A 195 1.62 12.64 -7.44
N ASP A 196 0.35 13.04 -7.42
CA ASP A 196 -0.62 12.71 -8.47
C ASP A 196 -0.73 13.82 -9.50
N TRP A 197 0.36 14.05 -10.22
CA TRP A 197 0.38 15.04 -11.29
C TRP A 197 -0.49 14.64 -12.49
N LYS A 198 -0.61 13.33 -12.74
CA LYS A 198 -1.42 12.76 -13.80
C LYS A 198 -1.90 11.37 -13.42
N TYR A 199 -3.21 11.16 -13.61
CA TYR A 199 -3.88 9.91 -13.32
C TYR A 199 -3.97 8.98 -14.54
N PHE A 200 -4.12 7.70 -14.23
CA PHE A 200 -4.24 6.54 -15.10
C PHE A 200 -2.91 6.21 -15.79
N MET A 201 -2.43 4.98 -15.62
CA MET A 201 -1.15 4.56 -16.16
C MET A 201 -1.06 4.68 -17.69
N ASP A 202 -2.14 4.34 -18.40
CA ASP A 202 -2.21 4.39 -19.87
C ASP A 202 -1.99 5.81 -20.41
N LYS A 203 -2.51 6.82 -19.69
CA LYS A 203 -2.31 8.24 -20.01
C LYS A 203 -0.91 8.73 -19.66
N CYS A 204 -0.21 8.07 -18.75
CA CYS A 204 1.14 8.45 -18.34
C CYS A 204 2.22 7.98 -19.32
N LEU A 205 1.99 6.88 -20.07
CA LEU A 205 2.96 6.30 -20.99
C LEU A 205 3.52 7.29 -22.03
N SER A 206 2.68 8.18 -22.57
CA SER A 206 3.10 9.19 -23.56
C SER A 206 3.37 10.57 -22.95
N TRP A 207 3.33 10.68 -21.63
CA TRP A 207 3.37 11.97 -20.95
C TRP A 207 4.79 12.41 -20.60
N GLY A 208 5.66 11.46 -20.22
CA GLY A 208 7.07 11.67 -19.87
C GLY A 208 7.82 12.63 -20.80
N PRO A 209 7.83 12.40 -22.13
CA PRO A 209 8.54 13.28 -23.07
C PRO A 209 8.12 14.75 -23.04
N THR A 210 6.89 15.06 -22.62
CA THR A 210 6.37 16.44 -22.56
C THR A 210 6.45 17.06 -21.17
N ASN A 211 6.59 16.25 -20.12
CA ASN A 211 6.55 16.68 -18.72
C ASN A 211 7.54 15.85 -17.86
N PRO A 212 8.84 15.80 -18.20
CA PRO A 212 9.79 14.86 -17.61
C PRO A 212 9.93 15.02 -16.10
N ASP A 213 10.05 16.26 -15.61
CA ASP A 213 10.22 16.58 -14.19
C ASP A 213 9.03 16.11 -13.35
N ARG A 214 7.81 16.20 -13.89
CA ARG A 214 6.60 15.74 -13.20
C ARG A 214 6.41 14.23 -13.38
N ALA A 215 6.79 13.67 -14.53
CA ALA A 215 6.60 12.25 -14.81
C ALA A 215 7.45 11.37 -13.89
N ILE A 216 8.70 11.74 -13.60
CA ILE A 216 9.55 10.99 -12.65
C ILE A 216 9.16 11.21 -11.17
N ASP A 217 8.25 12.14 -10.92
CA ASP A 217 7.67 12.46 -9.61
C ASP A 217 6.20 12.03 -9.51
N ASN A 218 5.66 11.34 -10.52
CA ASN A 218 4.25 10.95 -10.59
C ASN A 218 4.05 9.49 -10.21
N ALA A 219 3.16 9.21 -9.25
CA ALA A 219 2.94 7.87 -8.72
C ALA A 219 2.48 6.87 -9.80
N ASP A 220 1.51 7.26 -10.64
CA ASP A 220 1.05 6.41 -11.76
C ASP A 220 2.11 6.18 -12.83
N SER A 221 3.02 7.14 -13.05
CA SER A 221 4.15 6.94 -13.97
C SER A 221 5.15 5.93 -13.40
N ILE A 222 5.39 5.94 -12.08
CA ILE A 222 6.24 4.94 -11.42
C ILE A 222 5.60 3.56 -11.47
N ALA A 223 4.32 3.44 -11.11
CA ALA A 223 3.58 2.18 -11.18
C ALA A 223 3.56 1.62 -12.61
N GLY A 224 3.27 2.48 -13.60
CA GLY A 224 3.28 2.09 -15.00
C GLY A 224 4.65 1.69 -15.53
N TYR A 225 5.70 2.46 -15.20
CA TYR A 225 7.08 2.06 -15.50
C TYR A 225 7.43 0.69 -14.92
N VAL A 226 6.84 0.31 -13.78
CA VAL A 226 7.08 -1.00 -13.17
C VAL A 226 6.37 -2.14 -13.89
N ILE A 227 5.07 -2.01 -14.15
CA ILE A 227 4.25 -3.16 -14.58
C ILE A 227 3.98 -3.22 -16.08
N TYR A 228 4.25 -2.16 -16.84
CA TYR A 228 3.91 -2.11 -18.25
C TYR A 228 4.65 -3.15 -19.07
N ASN A 229 3.93 -4.03 -19.77
CA ASN A 229 4.54 -5.09 -20.58
C ASN A 229 5.60 -5.92 -19.79
N ALA A 230 5.30 -6.21 -18.51
CA ALA A 230 6.15 -6.95 -17.58
C ALA A 230 5.91 -8.47 -17.64
#